data_AF-A0A8T6YD31-F1
#
_entry.id   AF-A0A8T6YD31-F1
#
_cell.length_a   1.000
_cell.length_b   1.000
_cell.length_c   1.000
_cell.angle_alpha   90.00
_cell.angle_beta   90.00
_cell.angle_gamma   90.00
#
_symmetry.space_group_name_H-M   'P 1'
#
loop_
_entity.id
_entity.type
_entity.pdbx_description
1 polymer ?
#
loop_
_entity_poly.entity_id
_entity_poly.type
_entity_poly.pdbx_seq_one_letter_code
_entity_poly.pdbx_strand_id
1 'polypeptide(L)'
;MDRLLGSIIDDYTLYKIIEGMIAILSLVLVYLGIQVALSWRSIRKSRENPNDLIGQRASFFRSSIFIFIAGFFFVIHEFFEGLEKDAPDYTTYELLELIALLGLVSFFYEWHRLLKKMKKSEEMK
;
A
#
# COMPACT_ATOMS: atom_id res chain seq x y z
N MET A 1 10.83 -17.68 -16.24
CA MET A 1 10.25 -16.40 -16.67
C MET A 1 10.96 -15.85 -17.93
N ASP A 2 12.16 -16.34 -18.20
CA ASP A 2 13.08 -15.99 -19.30
C ASP A 2 12.51 -16.09 -20.72
N ARG A 3 11.54 -16.98 -20.98
CA ARG A 3 11.01 -17.21 -22.33
C ARG A 3 9.93 -16.25 -22.81
N LEU A 4 9.29 -15.48 -21.91
CA LEU A 4 8.17 -14.61 -22.28
C LEU A 4 8.53 -13.11 -22.30
N LEU A 5 9.52 -12.68 -21.51
CA LEU A 5 9.91 -11.26 -21.42
C LEU A 5 11.37 -10.98 -21.83
N GLY A 6 12.24 -12.01 -21.84
CA GLY A 6 13.68 -11.86 -22.16
C GLY A 6 14.01 -11.48 -23.60
N SER A 7 13.00 -11.26 -24.46
CA SER A 7 13.18 -10.86 -25.85
C SER A 7 13.19 -9.33 -26.07
N ILE A 8 12.80 -8.51 -25.08
CA ILE A 8 12.66 -7.05 -25.25
C ILE A 8 13.43 -6.26 -24.18
N ILE A 9 13.49 -6.74 -22.94
CA ILE A 9 14.17 -6.09 -21.80
C ILE A 9 14.94 -7.16 -21.03
N ASP A 10 16.22 -6.91 -20.73
CA ASP A 10 17.01 -7.81 -19.90
C ASP A 10 16.60 -7.72 -18.42
N ASP A 11 16.89 -8.78 -17.67
CA ASP A 11 16.43 -8.94 -16.30
C ASP A 11 16.94 -7.84 -15.35
N TYR A 12 18.17 -7.35 -15.56
CA TYR A 12 18.73 -6.26 -14.76
C TYR A 12 18.03 -4.92 -15.03
N THR A 13 17.72 -4.63 -16.29
CA THR A 13 16.93 -3.45 -16.64
C THR A 13 15.52 -3.52 -16.05
N LEU A 14 14.89 -4.69 -16.09
CA LEU A 14 13.57 -4.89 -15.47
C LEU A 14 13.62 -4.68 -13.95
N TYR A 15 14.61 -5.26 -13.27
CA TYR A 15 14.89 -5.04 -11.85
C TYR A 15 14.98 -3.54 -11.51
N LYS A 16 15.79 -2.77 -12.24
CA LYS A 16 15.93 -1.32 -11.99
C LYS A 16 14.66 -0.50 -12.25
N ILE A 17 13.83 -0.92 -13.18
CA ILE A 17 12.52 -0.29 -13.40
C ILE A 17 11.61 -0.52 -12.18
N ILE A 18 11.56 -1.77 -11.67
CA ILE A 18 10.73 -2.12 -10.52
C ILE A 18 11.20 -1.38 -9.26
N GLU A 19 12.51 -1.35 -9.00
CA GLU A 19 13.11 -0.60 -7.88
C GLU A 19 12.74 0.90 -7.95
N GLY A 20 12.79 1.50 -9.14
CA GLY A 20 12.36 2.88 -9.36
C GLY A 20 10.87 3.10 -9.08
N MET A 21 10.01 2.15 -9.45
CA MET A 21 8.58 2.20 -9.14
C MET A 21 8.32 2.09 -7.63
N ILE A 22 9.06 1.22 -6.93
CA ILE A 22 8.99 1.06 -5.46
C ILE A 22 9.37 2.37 -4.77
N ALA A 23 10.44 3.03 -5.20
CA ALA A 23 10.85 4.31 -4.64
C ALA A 23 9.75 5.39 -4.79
N ILE A 24 9.13 5.49 -5.98
CA ILE A 24 8.02 6.43 -6.22
C ILE A 24 6.81 6.11 -5.33
N LEU A 25 6.42 4.84 -5.27
CA LEU A 25 5.28 4.40 -4.47
C LEU A 25 5.51 4.59 -2.97
N SER A 26 6.76 4.47 -2.51
CA SER A 26 7.13 4.75 -1.12
C SER A 26 6.91 6.22 -0.76
N LEU A 27 7.27 7.15 -1.65
CA LEU A 27 6.97 8.58 -1.46
C LEU A 27 5.45 8.85 -1.44
N VAL A 28 4.70 8.21 -2.33
CA VAL A 28 3.22 8.28 -2.34
C VAL A 28 2.65 7.75 -1.04
N LEU A 29 3.16 6.64 -0.53
CA LEU A 29 2.73 6.04 0.73
C LEU A 29 2.95 6.99 1.90
N VAL A 30 4.14 7.60 2.02
CA VAL A 30 4.46 8.58 3.06
C VAL A 30 3.51 9.78 2.97
N TYR A 31 3.31 10.32 1.77
CA TYR A 31 2.37 11.42 1.55
C TYR A 31 0.95 11.06 2.01
N LEU A 32 0.43 9.91 1.59
CA LEU A 32 -0.91 9.46 1.99
C LEU A 32 -1.00 9.21 3.50
N GLY A 33 0.05 8.67 4.11
CA GLY A 33 0.13 8.45 5.56
C GLY A 33 0.01 9.75 6.34
N ILE A 34 0.72 10.80 5.93
CA ILE A 34 0.59 12.14 6.52
C ILE A 34 -0.84 12.67 6.36
N GLN A 35 -1.41 12.57 5.16
CA GLN A 35 -2.78 13.05 4.89
C GLN A 35 -3.83 12.33 5.74
N VAL A 36 -3.69 11.01 5.91
CA VAL A 36 -4.54 10.19 6.76
C VAL A 36 -4.40 10.61 8.23
N ALA A 37 -3.18 10.74 8.74
CA ALA A 37 -2.92 11.10 10.13
C ALA A 37 -3.49 12.49 10.48
N LEU A 38 -3.28 13.48 9.62
CA LEU A 38 -3.80 14.84 9.81
C LEU A 38 -5.34 14.85 9.77
N SER A 39 -5.94 14.17 8.79
CA SER A 39 -7.40 14.11 8.64
C SER A 39 -8.06 13.39 9.82
N TRP A 40 -7.47 12.29 10.28
CA TRP A 40 -7.93 11.56 11.46
C TRP A 40 -7.88 12.41 12.73
N ARG A 41 -6.77 13.13 12.96
CA ARG A 41 -6.62 14.04 14.10
C ARG A 41 -7.67 15.15 14.07
N SER A 42 -7.96 15.70 12.89
CA SER A 42 -8.96 16.75 12.71
C SER A 42 -10.37 16.26 13.05
N ILE A 43 -10.80 15.12 12.48
CA ILE A 43 -12.13 14.53 12.70
C ILE A 43 -12.32 14.15 14.17
N ARG A 44 -11.29 13.58 14.81
CA ARG A 44 -11.35 13.23 16.24
C ARG A 44 -11.55 14.44 17.16
N LYS A 45 -11.04 15.61 16.79
CA LYS A 45 -11.23 16.85 17.55
C LYS A 45 -12.65 17.42 17.36
N SER A 46 -13.27 17.15 16.22
CA SER A 46 -14.59 17.67 15.81
C SER A 46 -15.76 16.88 16.40
N ARG A 47 -15.62 15.56 16.59
CA ARG A 47 -16.73 14.71 17.06
C ARG A 47 -16.68 14.42 18.57
N GLU A 48 -17.77 14.76 19.27
CA GLU A 48 -18.00 14.40 20.68
C GLU A 48 -18.42 12.92 20.88
N ASN A 49 -18.93 12.24 19.83
CA ASN A 49 -19.40 10.86 19.95
C ASN A 49 -18.73 9.90 18.92
N PRO A 50 -17.86 8.97 19.36
CA PRO A 50 -17.13 8.05 18.49
C PRO A 50 -18.01 6.99 17.79
N ASN A 51 -19.28 6.86 18.18
CA ASN A 51 -20.20 5.87 17.63
C ASN A 51 -20.70 6.22 16.21
N ASP A 52 -20.63 7.48 15.76
CA ASP A 52 -21.00 7.86 14.38
C ASP A 52 -19.96 7.43 13.32
N LEU A 53 -18.80 6.90 13.74
CA LEU A 53 -17.82 6.26 12.85
C LEU A 53 -18.23 4.83 12.48
N ILE A 54 -19.21 4.24 13.18
CA ILE A 54 -19.61 2.82 13.05
C ILE A 54 -20.21 2.53 11.67
N GLY A 55 -20.97 3.46 11.07
CA GLY A 55 -21.53 3.29 9.72
C GLY A 55 -20.47 3.15 8.62
N GLN A 56 -19.25 3.64 8.85
CA GLN A 56 -18.12 3.48 7.92
C GLN A 56 -17.19 2.31 8.27
N ARG A 57 -17.40 1.61 9.41
CA ARG A 57 -16.60 0.42 9.80
C ARG A 57 -16.66 -0.69 8.76
N ALA A 58 -17.79 -0.89 8.08
CA ALA A 58 -17.90 -1.91 7.04
C ALA A 58 -16.97 -1.63 5.85
N SER A 59 -16.89 -0.37 5.40
CA SER A 59 -15.95 0.04 4.34
C SER A 59 -14.50 -0.04 4.82
N PHE A 60 -14.27 0.24 6.11
CA PHE A 60 -12.95 0.17 6.74
C PHE A 60 -12.44 -1.27 6.84
N PHE A 61 -13.26 -2.22 7.32
CA PHE A 61 -12.94 -3.65 7.34
C PHE A 61 -12.75 -4.21 5.93
N ARG A 62 -13.52 -3.72 4.95
CA ARG A 62 -13.33 -4.13 3.55
C ARG A 62 -11.99 -3.67 2.99
N SER A 63 -11.48 -2.50 3.42
CA SER A 63 -10.15 -2.03 3.02
C SER A 63 -9.02 -2.81 3.68
N SER A 64 -9.26 -3.51 4.79
CA SER A 64 -8.25 -4.34 5.47
C SER A 64 -7.74 -5.51 4.62
N ILE A 65 -8.46 -5.89 3.55
CA ILE A 65 -7.99 -6.90 2.60
C ILE A 65 -6.67 -6.49 1.93
N PHE A 66 -6.45 -5.19 1.74
CA PHE A 66 -5.20 -4.68 1.19
C PHE A 66 -4.03 -4.84 2.16
N ILE A 67 -4.27 -4.74 3.48
CA ILE A 67 -3.27 -5.06 4.51
C ILE A 67 -2.96 -6.55 4.48
N PHE A 68 -3.98 -7.41 4.35
CA PHE A 68 -3.78 -8.84 4.26
C PHE A 68 -2.95 -9.22 3.02
N ILE A 69 -3.28 -8.65 1.86
CA ILE A 69 -2.50 -8.83 0.62
C ILE A 69 -1.06 -8.34 0.84
N ALA A 70 -0.87 -7.12 1.36
CA ALA A 70 0.46 -6.58 1.60
C ALA A 70 1.28 -7.45 2.54
N GLY A 71 0.71 -7.85 3.68
CA GLY A 71 1.38 -8.72 4.65
C GLY A 71 1.72 -10.09 4.08
N PHE A 72 0.81 -10.69 3.28
CA PHE A 72 1.06 -11.95 2.61
C PHE A 72 2.25 -11.87 1.65
N PHE A 73 2.31 -10.83 0.81
CA PHE A 73 3.42 -10.65 -0.13
C PHE A 73 4.73 -10.30 0.56
N PHE A 74 4.71 -9.50 1.65
CA PHE A 74 5.89 -9.24 2.47
C PHE A 74 6.45 -10.52 3.10
N VAL A 75 5.59 -11.37 3.66
CA VAL A 75 6.01 -12.65 4.25
C VAL A 75 6.62 -13.57 3.18
N ILE A 76 6.04 -13.61 1.99
CA ILE A 76 6.60 -14.40 0.88
C ILE A 76 7.95 -13.84 0.41
N HIS A 77 8.07 -12.53 0.27
CA HIS A 77 9.32 -11.84 -0.08
C HIS A 77 10.44 -12.21 0.90
N GLU A 78 10.23 -11.97 2.20
CA GLU A 78 11.19 -12.28 3.26
C GLU A 78 11.52 -13.78 3.35
N PHE A 79 10.52 -14.63 3.14
CA PHE A 79 10.71 -16.09 3.17
C PHE A 79 11.63 -16.56 2.04
N PHE A 80 11.45 -16.05 0.82
CA PHE A 80 12.32 -16.44 -0.28
C PHE A 80 13.71 -15.80 -0.20
N GLU A 81 13.81 -14.52 0.19
CA GLU A 81 15.11 -13.87 0.42
C GLU A 81 15.93 -14.61 1.49
N GLY A 82 15.28 -15.06 2.57
CA GLY A 82 15.93 -15.84 3.62
C GLY A 82 16.38 -17.25 3.21
N LEU A 83 15.77 -17.84 2.17
CA LEU A 83 16.14 -19.17 1.65
C LEU A 83 17.28 -19.10 0.63
N GLU A 84 17.40 -18.00 -0.09
CA GLU A 84 18.36 -17.81 -1.17
C GLU A 84 19.46 -16.83 -0.77
N LYS A 85 20.36 -17.24 0.12
CA LYS A 85 21.55 -16.44 0.47
C LYS A 85 22.50 -16.17 -0.70
N ASP A 86 22.44 -16.97 -1.77
CA ASP A 86 23.41 -17.00 -2.87
C ASP A 86 22.78 -17.06 -4.28
N ALA A 87 21.45 -16.94 -4.43
CA ALA A 87 20.79 -17.03 -5.74
C ALA A 87 20.29 -15.67 -6.26
N PRO A 88 20.32 -15.41 -7.58
CA PRO A 88 20.29 -14.06 -8.13
C PRO A 88 18.91 -13.62 -8.65
N ASP A 89 17.79 -14.16 -8.15
CA ASP A 89 16.45 -13.76 -8.64
C ASP A 89 15.93 -12.47 -7.96
N TYR A 90 16.76 -11.42 -8.03
CA TYR A 90 16.47 -10.09 -7.48
C TYR A 90 15.19 -9.49 -8.07
N THR A 91 14.90 -9.76 -9.35
CA THR A 91 13.71 -9.27 -10.04
C THR A 91 12.42 -9.80 -9.43
N THR A 92 12.39 -11.09 -9.06
CA THR A 92 11.20 -11.68 -8.41
C THR A 92 10.97 -11.09 -7.02
N TYR A 93 12.03 -10.82 -6.25
CA TYR A 93 11.91 -10.20 -4.92
C TYR A 93 11.35 -8.79 -4.98
N GLU A 94 11.90 -7.95 -5.85
CA GLU A 94 11.40 -6.60 -6.08
C GLU A 94 9.95 -6.64 -6.60
N LEU A 95 9.58 -7.60 -7.44
CA LEU A 95 8.20 -7.72 -7.91
C LEU A 95 7.23 -8.03 -6.75
N LEU A 96 7.62 -8.92 -5.83
CA LEU A 96 6.82 -9.23 -4.64
C LEU A 96 6.70 -8.00 -3.72
N GLU A 97 7.79 -7.26 -3.52
CA GLU A 97 7.79 -6.01 -2.78
C GLU A 97 6.88 -4.97 -3.43
N LEU A 98 6.96 -4.80 -4.76
CA LEU A 98 6.09 -3.90 -5.51
C LEU A 98 4.62 -4.24 -5.33
N ILE A 99 4.24 -5.53 -5.39
CA ILE A 99 2.85 -5.96 -5.16
C ILE A 99 2.41 -5.64 -3.74
N ALA A 100 3.27 -5.91 -2.75
CA ALA A 100 2.98 -5.60 -1.36
C ALA A 100 2.76 -4.09 -1.15
N LEU A 101 3.63 -3.28 -1.74
CA LEU A 101 3.57 -1.82 -1.66
C LEU A 101 2.35 -1.25 -2.37
N LEU A 102 1.96 -1.79 -3.52
CA LEU A 102 0.71 -1.43 -4.21
C LEU A 102 -0.52 -1.74 -3.34
N GLY A 103 -0.49 -2.84 -2.59
CA GLY A 103 -1.50 -3.15 -1.57
C GLY A 103 -1.58 -2.05 -0.52
N LEU A 104 -0.45 -1.67 0.09
CA LEU A 104 -0.39 -0.61 1.09
C LEU A 104 -0.84 0.75 0.55
N VAL A 105 -0.38 1.16 -0.63
CA VAL A 105 -0.81 2.42 -1.25
C VAL A 105 -2.31 2.42 -1.49
N SER A 106 -2.88 1.32 -1.97
CA SER A 106 -4.32 1.17 -2.17
C SER A 106 -5.10 1.29 -0.86
N PHE A 107 -4.60 0.67 0.22
CA PHE A 107 -5.18 0.81 1.56
C PHE A 107 -5.21 2.27 2.02
N PHE A 108 -4.06 2.94 1.97
CA PHE A 108 -3.93 4.33 2.41
C PHE A 108 -4.76 5.28 1.56
N TYR A 109 -4.85 5.05 0.25
CA TYR A 109 -5.69 5.85 -0.64
C TYR A 109 -7.17 5.71 -0.31
N GLU A 110 -7.66 4.49 -0.09
CA GLU A 110 -9.04 4.23 0.32
C GLU A 110 -9.37 4.90 1.66
N TRP A 111 -8.46 4.80 2.63
CA TRP A 111 -8.58 5.50 3.90
C TRP A 111 -8.62 7.02 3.74
N HIS A 112 -7.71 7.59 2.95
CA HIS A 112 -7.70 9.02 2.68
C HIS A 112 -9.03 9.47 2.07
N ARG A 113 -9.57 8.70 1.11
CA ARG A 113 -10.86 8.96 0.47
C ARG A 113 -12.02 8.93 1.47
N LEU A 114 -12.06 7.94 2.37
CA LEU A 114 -13.08 7.84 3.42
C LEU A 114 -13.02 9.03 4.39
N LEU A 115 -11.82 9.39 4.85
CA LEU A 115 -11.62 10.54 5.75
C LEU A 115 -12.02 11.86 5.10
N LYS A 116 -11.70 12.05 3.82
CA LYS A 116 -12.12 13.24 3.07
C LYS A 116 -13.65 13.33 2.96
N LYS A 117 -14.35 12.21 2.75
CA LYS A 117 -15.82 12.16 2.75
C LYS A 117 -16.40 12.50 4.11
N MET A 118 -15.82 11.96 5.20
CA MET A 118 -16.24 12.27 6.56
C MET A 118 -16.10 13.76 6.88
N LYS A 119 -14.95 14.35 6.56
CA LYS A 119 -14.68 15.78 6.78
C LYS A 119 -15.69 16.66 6.02
N LYS A 120 -15.95 16.37 4.74
CA LYS A 120 -16.94 17.13 3.96
C LYS A 120 -18.35 17.05 4.53
N SER A 121 -18.74 15.87 5.05
CA SER A 121 -20.04 15.71 5.70
C SER A 121 -20.17 16.50 7.00
N GLU A 122 -19.06 16.81 7.68
CA GLU A 122 -19.07 17.64 8.90
C GLU A 122 -19.20 19.13 8.56
N GLU A 123 -18.52 19.61 7.51
CA GLU A 123 -18.61 21.02 7.07
C GLU A 123 -20.00 21.41 6.55
N MET A 124 -20.86 20.43 6.21
CA MET A 124 -22.24 20.64 5.75
C MET A 124 -23.30 20.52 6.86
N LYS A 125 -22.91 20.18 8.10
CA LYS A 125 -23.79 20.17 9.28
C LYS A 125 -23.66 21.48 10.04
#